data_AF-A0A0Q5Q1P4-F1
#
_entry.id   AF-A0A0Q5Q1P4-F1
#
_cell.length_a   1.000
_cell.length_b   1.000
_cell.length_c   1.000
_cell.angle_alpha   90.00
_cell.angle_beta   90.00
_cell.angle_gamma   90.00
#
_symmetry.space_group_name_H-M   'P 1'
#
loop_
_entity.id
_entity.type
_entity.pdbx_description
1 polymer ?
#
loop_
_entity_poly.entity_id
_entity_poly.type
_entity_poly.pdbx_seq_one_letter_code
_entity_poly.pdbx_strand_id
1 'polypeptide(L)'
;MVRYAIRELFDLMYKEGKPVLMNREYLIDDFNINLSDEEYKKLIEFIVVDSDGKWWMDSIRKRLTKSEAARENGKLGGRPKIVEKIDDKKDTELNQKPSEKTQQENLKNPPLEIEREIESKKEKEINTIDFASLLSFISKSTGRNFKTINETVKKKFKARLREGYSKDDIRSAVKNAVKNDYHIENKFQYLTPEFFSRAETIDKYSGISVHGKEKPDKSQKQVALGPWAV
;
A
#
# COMPACT_ATOMS: atom_id res chain seq x y z
N MET A 1 26.28 -11.80 -20.17
CA MET A 1 27.39 -10.89 -19.88
C MET A 1 26.94 -9.44 -19.64
N VAL A 2 25.87 -8.98 -20.28
CA VAL A 2 25.32 -7.60 -20.17
C VAL A 2 25.19 -7.06 -18.74
N ARG A 3 24.68 -7.86 -17.79
CA ARG A 3 24.50 -7.41 -16.39
C ARG A 3 25.83 -7.06 -15.70
N TYR A 4 26.92 -7.75 -16.04
CA TYR A 4 28.24 -7.45 -15.49
C TYR A 4 28.77 -6.14 -16.06
N ALA A 5 28.62 -5.93 -17.37
CA ALA A 5 28.95 -4.65 -18.01
C ALA A 5 28.18 -3.47 -17.38
N ILE A 6 26.87 -3.65 -17.15
CA ILE A 6 26.05 -2.62 -16.49
C ILE A 6 26.58 -2.31 -15.09
N ARG A 7 26.97 -3.32 -14.31
CA ARG A 7 27.48 -3.14 -12.95
C ARG A 7 28.80 -2.38 -12.92
N GLU A 8 29.76 -2.76 -13.76
CA GLU A 8 31.07 -2.08 -13.84
C GLU A 8 30.90 -0.61 -14.28
N LEU A 9 30.05 -0.37 -15.28
CA LEU A 9 29.70 0.98 -15.70
C LEU A 9 29.04 1.78 -14.58
N PHE A 10 28.18 1.12 -13.80
CA PHE A 10 27.53 1.75 -12.67
C PHE A 10 28.56 2.20 -11.64
N ASP A 11 29.43 1.31 -11.19
CA ASP A 11 30.43 1.60 -10.15
C ASP A 11 31.41 2.69 -10.61
N LEU A 12 31.83 2.66 -11.89
CA LEU A 12 32.72 3.68 -12.43
C LEU A 12 32.04 5.06 -12.54
N MET A 13 30.79 5.12 -12.98
CA MET A 13 30.02 6.37 -13.01
C MET A 13 29.77 6.95 -11.60
N TYR A 14 29.63 6.11 -10.55
CA TYR A 14 29.55 6.59 -9.17
C TYR A 14 30.86 7.16 -8.66
N LYS A 15 31.98 6.54 -9.03
CA LYS A 15 33.31 6.98 -8.63
C LYS A 15 33.65 8.34 -9.24
N GLU A 16 33.39 8.50 -10.54
CA GLU A 16 33.67 9.74 -11.27
C GLU A 16 32.61 10.83 -11.05
N GLY A 17 31.37 10.42 -10.78
CA GLY A 17 30.23 11.33 -10.64
C GLY A 17 29.86 12.08 -11.93
N LYS A 18 30.39 11.67 -13.09
CA LYS A 18 30.24 12.35 -14.39
C LYS A 18 30.18 11.35 -15.56
N PRO A 19 29.59 11.74 -16.71
CA PRO A 19 29.56 10.91 -17.91
C PRO A 19 30.95 10.42 -18.29
N VAL A 20 31.03 9.13 -18.64
CA VAL A 20 32.30 8.42 -18.84
C VAL A 20 32.51 8.21 -20.32
N LEU A 21 33.72 8.47 -20.83
CA LEU A 21 34.06 8.12 -22.20
C LEU A 21 34.17 6.59 -22.31
N MET A 22 33.31 5.96 -23.11
CA MET A 22 33.27 4.51 -23.21
C MET A 22 32.88 4.06 -24.62
N ASN A 23 33.46 2.96 -25.07
CA ASN A 23 33.10 2.29 -26.32
C ASN A 23 33.12 0.77 -26.11
N ARG A 24 32.84 0.00 -27.17
CA ARG A 24 32.89 -1.47 -27.11
C ARG A 24 34.30 -2.00 -26.80
N GLU A 25 35.33 -1.37 -27.33
CA GLU A 25 36.73 -1.79 -27.20
C GLU A 25 37.23 -1.61 -25.76
N TYR A 26 36.92 -0.48 -25.12
CA TYR A 26 37.21 -0.21 -23.71
C TYR A 26 36.61 -1.27 -22.76
N LEU A 27 35.40 -1.77 -23.06
CA LEU A 27 34.80 -2.85 -22.25
C LEU A 27 35.59 -4.16 -22.35
N ILE A 28 36.23 -4.41 -23.49
CA ILE A 28 37.07 -5.59 -23.72
C ILE A 28 38.44 -5.37 -23.09
N ASP A 29 39.07 -4.23 -23.33
CA ASP A 29 40.46 -3.97 -22.95
C ASP A 29 40.62 -3.74 -21.44
N ASP A 30 39.78 -2.90 -20.83
CA ASP A 30 39.93 -2.52 -19.42
C ASP A 30 39.15 -3.44 -18.46
N PHE A 31 38.02 -3.98 -18.92
CA PHE A 31 37.13 -4.80 -18.09
C PHE A 31 37.10 -6.28 -18.47
N ASN A 32 37.76 -6.68 -19.56
CA ASN A 32 37.74 -8.05 -20.08
C ASN A 32 36.32 -8.59 -20.31
N ILE A 33 35.41 -7.72 -20.76
CA ILE A 33 34.01 -8.06 -21.02
C ILE A 33 33.80 -8.17 -22.52
N ASN A 34 33.80 -9.40 -23.02
CA ASN A 34 33.44 -9.67 -24.40
C ASN A 34 31.91 -9.82 -24.53
N LEU A 35 31.27 -8.90 -25.25
CA LEU A 35 29.83 -8.89 -25.53
C LEU A 35 29.59 -9.22 -27.00
N SER A 36 28.64 -10.12 -27.27
CA SER A 36 28.12 -10.31 -28.62
C SER A 36 27.39 -9.05 -29.11
N ASP A 37 27.16 -8.94 -30.42
CA ASP A 37 26.49 -7.76 -30.99
C ASP A 37 25.07 -7.57 -30.41
N GLU A 38 24.35 -8.67 -30.17
CA GLU A 38 23.03 -8.65 -29.53
C GLU A 38 23.09 -8.18 -28.07
N GLU A 39 24.10 -8.63 -27.33
CA GLU A 39 24.31 -8.23 -25.95
C GLU A 39 24.74 -6.77 -25.84
N TYR A 40 25.59 -6.31 -26.76
CA TYR A 40 26.00 -4.92 -26.84
C TYR A 40 24.82 -4.00 -27.15
N LYS A 41 23.93 -4.40 -28.08
CA LYS A 41 22.71 -3.65 -28.37
C LYS A 41 21.82 -3.51 -27.13
N LYS A 42 21.62 -4.61 -26.39
CA LYS A 42 20.87 -4.59 -25.11
C LYS A 42 21.52 -3.70 -24.06
N LEU A 43 22.86 -3.63 -24.03
CA LEU A 43 23.58 -2.76 -23.12
C LEU A 43 23.31 -1.28 -23.43
N ILE A 44 23.39 -0.89 -24.70
CA ILE A 44 23.18 0.48 -25.16
C ILE A 44 21.75 0.97 -24.87
N GLU A 45 20.74 0.10 -24.86
CA GLU A 45 19.36 0.48 -24.48
C GLU A 45 19.26 1.09 -23.06
N PHE A 46 20.19 0.78 -22.16
CA PHE A 46 20.21 1.33 -20.80
C PHE A 46 21.08 2.57 -20.65
N ILE A 47 21.80 2.96 -21.70
CA ILE A 47 22.83 4.00 -21.67
C ILE A 47 22.37 5.17 -22.52
N VAL A 48 22.49 6.37 -21.95
CA VAL A 48 22.34 7.63 -22.66
C VAL A 48 23.73 8.07 -23.10
N VAL A 49 23.87 8.33 -24.40
CA VAL A 49 25.12 8.86 -24.97
C VAL A 49 24.96 10.36 -25.18
N ASP A 50 25.83 11.15 -24.54
CA ASP A 50 25.85 12.60 -24.68
C ASP A 50 26.44 13.02 -26.05
N SER A 51 26.30 14.30 -26.39
CA SER A 51 26.86 14.89 -27.64
C SER A 51 28.36 14.67 -27.82
N ASP A 52 29.09 14.48 -26.71
CA ASP A 52 30.54 14.26 -26.68
C ASP A 52 30.93 12.78 -26.78
N GLY A 53 29.97 11.87 -27.01
CA GLY A 53 30.19 10.42 -27.05
C GLY A 53 30.40 9.77 -25.68
N LYS A 54 30.12 10.50 -24.59
CA LYS A 54 30.22 9.98 -23.22
C LYS A 54 28.95 9.25 -22.82
N TRP A 55 29.11 8.16 -22.10
CA TRP A 55 28.05 7.30 -21.63
C TRP A 55 27.61 7.71 -20.23
N TRP A 56 26.30 7.65 -20.02
CA TRP A 56 25.68 7.96 -18.76
C TRP A 56 24.43 7.12 -18.54
N MET A 57 24.09 6.82 -17.30
CA MET A 57 22.85 6.14 -16.94
C MET A 57 21.95 7.10 -16.15
N ASP A 58 20.71 7.26 -16.61
CA ASP A 58 19.72 8.15 -15.98
C ASP A 58 19.46 7.81 -14.50
N SER A 59 19.52 6.53 -14.16
CA SER A 59 19.36 6.06 -12.79
C SER A 59 20.45 6.61 -11.87
N ILE A 60 21.70 6.70 -12.34
CA ILE A 60 22.85 7.21 -11.60
C ILE A 60 22.76 8.73 -11.46
N ARG A 61 22.40 9.42 -12.55
CA ARG A 61 22.12 10.86 -12.56
C ARG A 61 21.18 11.27 -11.43
N LYS A 62 20.04 10.59 -11.34
CA LYS A 62 18.98 10.89 -10.38
C LYS A 62 19.45 10.68 -8.94
N ARG A 63 20.28 9.66 -8.69
CA ARG A 63 20.79 9.39 -7.34
C ARG A 63 21.88 10.38 -6.93
N LEU A 64 22.81 10.73 -7.84
CA LEU A 64 23.84 11.74 -7.58
C LEU A 64 23.22 13.11 -7.31
N THR A 65 22.32 13.58 -8.17
CA THR A 65 21.63 14.87 -7.99
C THR A 65 20.83 14.94 -6.69
N LYS A 66 20.12 13.87 -6.31
CA LYS A 66 19.41 13.80 -5.02
C LYS A 66 20.38 13.84 -3.84
N SER A 67 21.50 13.12 -3.93
CA SER A 67 22.54 13.09 -2.90
C SER A 67 23.20 14.45 -2.71
N GLU A 68 23.51 15.15 -3.80
CA GLU A 68 24.06 16.51 -3.80
C GLU A 68 23.07 17.50 -3.17
N ALA A 69 21.80 17.47 -3.58
CA ALA A 69 20.76 18.32 -2.99
C ALA A 69 20.59 18.06 -1.48
N ALA A 70 20.64 16.79 -1.05
CA ALA A 70 20.57 16.44 0.36
C ALA A 70 21.80 16.92 1.15
N ARG A 71 23.01 16.84 0.56
CA ARG A 71 24.25 17.37 1.16
C ARG A 71 24.18 18.89 1.31
N GLU A 72 23.71 19.61 0.30
CA GLU A 72 23.52 21.07 0.37
C GLU A 72 22.49 21.46 1.44
N ASN A 73 21.34 20.77 1.48
CA ASN A 73 20.33 20.99 2.54
C ASN A 73 20.86 20.61 3.94
N GLY A 74 21.73 19.61 4.03
CA GLY A 74 22.40 19.21 5.27
C GLY A 74 23.36 20.29 5.80
N LYS A 75 24.13 20.94 4.91
CA LYS A 75 24.99 22.08 5.25
C LYS A 75 24.19 23.26 5.79
N LEU A 76 22.98 23.47 5.31
CA LEU A 76 22.04 24.50 5.77
C LEU A 76 21.32 24.14 7.09
N GLY A 77 21.68 23.00 7.71
CA GLY A 77 21.07 22.49 8.92
C GLY A 77 19.82 21.67 8.60
N GLY A 78 19.99 20.35 8.49
CA GLY A 78 18.92 19.39 8.15
C GLY A 78 17.72 19.35 9.11
N ARG A 79 17.73 20.16 10.17
CA ARG A 79 16.57 20.46 11.00
C ARG A 79 16.36 21.99 10.96
N PRO A 80 15.20 22.48 10.50
CA PRO A 80 14.88 23.90 10.61
C PRO A 80 15.09 24.34 12.06
N LYS A 81 16.02 25.27 12.28
CA LYS A 81 16.18 25.90 13.59
C LYS A 81 14.95 26.77 13.77
N ILE A 82 14.00 26.31 14.61
CA ILE A 82 12.92 27.15 15.09
C ILE A 82 13.62 28.24 15.91
N VAL A 83 13.82 29.42 15.31
CA VAL A 83 14.28 30.61 16.01
C VAL A 83 13.03 31.22 16.63
N GLU A 84 12.63 30.70 17.79
CA GLU A 84 11.63 31.35 18.64
C GLU A 84 12.23 32.63 19.22
N LYS A 85 11.66 33.77 18.84
CA LYS A 85 11.81 35.02 19.58
C LYS A 85 11.17 34.80 20.95
N ILE A 86 11.99 34.83 21.99
CA ILE A 86 11.54 34.80 23.38
C ILE A 86 11.15 36.23 23.76
N ASP A 87 9.86 36.48 23.95
CA ASP A 87 9.39 37.51 24.89
C ASP A 87 8.38 36.85 25.86
N ASP A 88 8.74 36.97 27.13
CA ASP A 88 8.04 36.76 28.40
C ASP A 88 6.78 35.86 28.53
N LYS A 89 6.99 34.78 29.31
CA LYS A 89 6.22 34.28 30.47
C LYS A 89 4.76 33.81 30.34
N LYS A 90 4.63 32.55 30.83
CA LYS A 90 3.54 31.86 31.55
C LYS A 90 2.47 31.10 30.75
N ASP A 91 2.69 29.78 30.76
CA ASP A 91 1.74 28.67 30.95
C ASP A 91 0.28 28.90 30.56
N THR A 92 -0.21 28.16 29.56
CA THR A 92 -1.35 27.20 29.68
C THR A 92 -1.42 26.34 28.41
N GLU A 93 -1.66 25.04 28.58
CA GLU A 93 -1.92 24.04 27.52
C GLU A 93 -2.95 24.51 26.48
N LEU A 94 -2.61 24.47 25.18
CA LEU A 94 -3.58 24.31 24.09
C LEU A 94 -2.95 23.63 22.86
N ASN A 95 -3.30 22.35 22.71
CA ASN A 95 -3.66 21.66 21.47
C ASN A 95 -3.77 22.55 20.21
N GLN A 96 -2.93 22.30 19.18
CA GLN A 96 -3.28 22.56 17.77
C GLN A 96 -2.36 21.86 16.73
N LYS A 97 -3.04 21.14 15.84
CA LYS A 97 -2.70 20.38 14.61
C LYS A 97 -1.42 20.76 13.82
N PRO A 98 -0.75 19.77 13.18
CA PRO A 98 0.13 20.03 12.04
C PRO A 98 -0.69 20.41 10.80
N SER A 99 -0.31 21.54 10.16
CA SER A 99 -0.92 22.02 8.93
C SER A 99 -0.59 21.14 7.70
N GLU A 100 -1.54 21.07 6.77
CA GLU A 100 -1.66 20.16 5.63
C GLU A 100 -0.70 20.37 4.43
N LYS A 101 0.48 21.01 4.56
CA LYS A 101 1.24 21.45 3.35
C LYS A 101 2.59 20.79 3.02
N THR A 102 2.94 19.63 3.57
CA THR A 102 4.26 19.02 3.24
C THR A 102 4.28 17.49 3.08
N GLN A 103 3.26 16.89 2.46
CA GLN A 103 3.23 15.44 2.15
C GLN A 103 3.18 15.11 0.65
N GLN A 104 3.81 15.91 -0.21
CA GLN A 104 4.00 15.50 -1.60
C GLN A 104 5.50 15.41 -1.88
N GLU A 105 5.87 14.30 -2.52
CA GLU A 105 7.18 14.03 -3.12
C GLU A 105 8.25 13.42 -2.23
N ASN A 106 8.03 12.16 -1.82
CA ASN A 106 9.16 11.24 -1.69
C ASN A 106 8.75 9.81 -2.06
N LEU A 107 8.65 9.55 -3.36
CA LEU A 107 8.70 8.19 -3.91
C LEU A 107 9.52 8.25 -5.19
N LYS A 108 10.65 7.53 -5.22
CA LYS A 108 11.08 6.63 -6.32
C LYS A 108 12.58 6.35 -6.23
N ASN A 109 12.89 5.07 -6.03
CA ASN A 109 14.01 4.39 -6.67
C ASN A 109 13.37 3.16 -7.38
N PRO A 110 13.55 2.98 -8.71
CA PRO A 110 12.88 1.93 -9.53
C PRO A 110 13.75 0.66 -9.64
N PRO A 111 13.24 -0.53 -10.05
CA PRO A 111 12.38 -0.76 -11.23
C PRO A 111 11.21 -1.75 -11.04
N LEU A 112 9.96 -1.28 -11.23
CA LEU A 112 8.73 -2.09 -11.22
C LEU A 112 7.54 -1.41 -11.96
N GLU A 113 7.76 -0.34 -12.74
CA GLU A 113 6.66 0.57 -13.13
C GLU A 113 5.89 0.16 -14.41
N ILE A 114 6.49 -0.60 -15.32
CA ILE A 114 5.82 -0.93 -16.60
C ILE A 114 4.72 -2.01 -16.40
N GLU A 115 4.95 -2.99 -15.52
CA GLU A 115 3.93 -4.00 -15.17
C GLU A 115 2.82 -3.40 -14.28
N ARG A 116 3.18 -2.47 -13.37
CA ARG A 116 2.21 -1.75 -12.53
C ARG A 116 1.27 -0.85 -13.33
N GLU A 117 1.69 -0.25 -14.44
CA GLU A 117 0.79 0.59 -15.24
C GLU A 117 -0.32 -0.23 -15.91
N ILE A 118 0.00 -1.45 -16.37
CA ILE A 118 -0.97 -2.36 -17.00
C ILE A 118 -1.92 -2.95 -15.94
N GLU A 119 -1.41 -3.34 -14.76
CA GLU A 119 -2.24 -3.73 -13.61
C GLU A 119 -3.11 -2.57 -13.11
N SER A 120 -2.56 -1.36 -12.99
CA SER A 120 -3.31 -0.20 -12.49
C SER A 120 -4.44 0.25 -13.41
N LYS A 121 -4.34 -0.03 -14.72
CA LYS A 121 -5.44 0.23 -15.68
C LYS A 121 -6.55 -0.81 -15.55
N LYS A 122 -6.23 -2.11 -15.40
CA LYS A 122 -7.23 -3.15 -15.09
C LYS A 122 -7.84 -2.99 -13.70
N GLU A 123 -7.08 -2.53 -12.70
CA GLU A 123 -7.57 -2.26 -11.33
C GLU A 123 -8.58 -1.11 -11.27
N LYS A 124 -8.51 -0.12 -12.19
CA LYS A 124 -9.42 1.04 -12.15
C LYS A 124 -10.85 0.70 -12.55
N GLU A 125 -11.06 -0.28 -13.43
CA GLU A 125 -12.42 -0.64 -13.87
C GLU A 125 -13.14 -1.56 -12.88
N ILE A 126 -12.43 -2.49 -12.22
CA ILE A 126 -13.04 -3.48 -11.32
C ILE A 126 -13.39 -2.87 -9.94
N ASN A 127 -12.68 -1.83 -9.50
CA ASN A 127 -12.72 -1.34 -8.12
C ASN A 127 -13.67 -0.16 -7.84
N THR A 128 -14.56 0.18 -8.78
CA THR A 128 -15.55 1.24 -8.57
C THR A 128 -16.72 0.71 -7.72
N ILE A 129 -16.67 0.93 -6.41
CA ILE A 129 -17.83 0.76 -5.51
C ILE A 129 -18.62 2.05 -5.43
N ASP A 130 -19.93 1.94 -5.61
CA ASP A 130 -20.86 2.98 -5.21
C ASP A 130 -21.13 2.88 -3.69
N PHE A 131 -20.47 3.76 -2.95
CA PHE A 131 -20.60 3.85 -1.49
C PHE A 131 -21.97 4.37 -1.05
N ALA A 132 -22.67 5.16 -1.87
CA ALA A 132 -24.00 5.67 -1.54
C ALA A 132 -25.02 4.53 -1.54
N SER A 133 -24.99 3.70 -2.59
CA SER A 133 -25.81 2.48 -2.67
C SER A 133 -25.49 1.50 -1.54
N LEU A 134 -24.22 1.30 -1.20
CA LEU A 134 -23.82 0.44 -0.08
C LEU A 134 -24.36 0.96 1.27
N LEU A 135 -24.24 2.27 1.50
CA LEU A 135 -24.73 2.90 2.73
C LEU A 135 -26.26 2.78 2.87
N SER A 136 -26.98 3.03 1.78
CA SER A 136 -28.43 2.84 1.70
C SER A 136 -28.81 1.39 2.02
N PHE A 137 -28.09 0.42 1.46
CA PHE A 137 -28.35 -1.00 1.68
C PHE A 137 -28.15 -1.42 3.14
N ILE A 138 -27.04 -1.01 3.76
CA ILE A 138 -26.76 -1.29 5.18
C ILE A 138 -27.82 -0.62 6.07
N SER A 139 -28.17 0.63 5.78
CA SER A 139 -29.16 1.36 6.57
C SER A 139 -30.54 0.71 6.49
N LYS A 140 -30.96 0.29 5.29
CA LYS A 140 -32.22 -0.45 5.07
C LYS A 140 -32.23 -1.81 5.76
N SER A 141 -31.10 -2.53 5.74
CA SER A 141 -31.02 -3.88 6.31
C SER A 141 -30.97 -3.87 7.84
N THR A 142 -30.34 -2.86 8.44
CA THR A 142 -30.18 -2.75 9.91
C THR A 142 -31.25 -1.89 10.58
N GLY A 143 -32.05 -1.13 9.81
CA GLY A 143 -33.00 -0.16 10.34
C GLY A 143 -32.34 1.07 10.98
N ARG A 144 -31.04 1.30 10.73
CA ARG A 144 -30.26 2.39 11.32
C ARG A 144 -29.84 3.40 10.26
N ASN A 145 -29.87 4.67 10.61
CA ASN A 145 -29.48 5.75 9.68
C ASN A 145 -28.02 6.15 9.92
N PHE A 146 -27.19 5.95 8.91
CA PHE A 146 -25.80 6.41 8.89
C PHE A 146 -25.67 7.63 7.98
N LYS A 147 -25.04 8.71 8.46
CA LYS A 147 -24.88 9.95 7.67
C LYS A 147 -23.95 9.76 6.48
N THR A 148 -22.77 9.20 6.70
CA THR A 148 -21.73 9.04 5.67
C THR A 148 -20.73 7.95 6.09
N ILE A 149 -20.08 7.32 5.12
CA ILE A 149 -18.96 6.39 5.36
C ILE A 149 -17.66 7.20 5.41
N ASN A 150 -16.89 7.06 6.49
CA ASN A 150 -15.58 7.71 6.64
C ASN A 150 -14.61 7.23 5.53
N GLU A 151 -13.72 8.10 5.09
CA GLU A 151 -12.71 7.81 4.08
C GLU A 151 -11.82 6.63 4.46
N THR A 152 -11.50 6.47 5.74
CA THR A 152 -10.76 5.29 6.25
C THR A 152 -11.51 3.99 5.98
N VAL A 153 -12.83 3.97 6.19
CA VAL A 153 -13.67 2.79 5.96
C VAL A 153 -13.79 2.51 4.45
N LYS A 154 -13.93 3.56 3.62
CA LYS A 154 -13.93 3.41 2.15
C LYS A 154 -12.63 2.79 1.65
N LYS A 155 -11.48 3.21 2.20
CA LYS A 155 -10.17 2.61 1.88
C LYS A 155 -10.13 1.13 2.24
N LYS A 156 -10.68 0.74 3.39
CA LYS A 156 -10.79 -0.68 3.78
C LYS A 156 -11.64 -1.48 2.79
N PHE A 157 -12.81 -0.99 2.39
CA PHE A 157 -13.63 -1.67 1.36
C PHE A 157 -12.90 -1.82 0.03
N LYS A 158 -12.17 -0.78 -0.42
CA LYS A 158 -11.34 -0.87 -1.63
C LYS A 158 -10.22 -1.89 -1.48
N ALA A 159 -9.62 -2.00 -0.30
CA ALA A 159 -8.62 -3.03 -0.02
C ALA A 159 -9.24 -4.44 -0.13
N ARG A 160 -10.46 -4.66 0.37
CA ARG A 160 -11.15 -5.95 0.23
C ARG A 160 -11.39 -6.34 -1.22
N LEU A 161 -11.81 -5.40 -2.07
CA LEU A 161 -11.95 -5.70 -3.49
C LEU A 161 -10.62 -6.12 -4.13
N ARG A 162 -9.50 -5.52 -3.72
CA ARG A 162 -8.17 -5.93 -4.19
C ARG A 162 -7.72 -7.28 -3.65
N GLU A 163 -8.16 -7.63 -2.44
CA GLU A 163 -7.93 -8.95 -1.83
C GLU A 163 -8.73 -10.07 -2.51
N GLY A 164 -9.68 -9.73 -3.39
CA GLY A 164 -10.47 -10.69 -4.17
C GLY A 164 -11.92 -10.84 -3.71
N TYR A 165 -12.37 -10.05 -2.73
CA TYR A 165 -13.76 -10.06 -2.30
C TYR A 165 -14.67 -9.42 -3.35
N SER A 166 -15.81 -10.06 -3.63
CA SER A 166 -16.84 -9.52 -4.52
C SER A 166 -17.76 -8.54 -3.77
N LYS A 167 -18.41 -7.65 -4.54
CA LYS A 167 -19.51 -6.80 -4.04
C LYS A 167 -20.66 -7.65 -3.49
N ASP A 168 -20.88 -8.82 -4.07
CA ASP A 168 -21.93 -9.74 -3.64
C ASP A 168 -21.59 -10.44 -2.32
N ASP A 169 -20.30 -10.66 -2.02
CA ASP A 169 -19.87 -11.21 -0.73
C ASP A 169 -20.18 -10.23 0.39
N ILE A 170 -19.89 -8.94 0.16
CA ILE A 170 -20.21 -7.87 1.12
C ILE A 170 -21.73 -7.79 1.35
N ARG A 171 -22.54 -7.84 0.27
CA ARG A 171 -24.01 -7.83 0.39
C ARG A 171 -24.55 -9.05 1.12
N SER A 172 -23.98 -10.22 0.85
CA SER A 172 -24.38 -11.49 1.48
C SER A 172 -24.01 -11.49 2.96
N ALA A 173 -22.82 -10.99 3.30
CA ALA A 173 -22.39 -10.80 4.68
C ALA A 173 -23.34 -9.90 5.47
N VAL A 174 -23.82 -8.80 4.87
CA VAL A 174 -24.82 -7.92 5.51
C VAL A 174 -26.14 -8.65 5.75
N LYS A 175 -26.68 -9.35 4.73
CA LYS A 175 -27.96 -10.10 4.86
C LYS A 175 -27.88 -11.18 5.93
N ASN A 176 -26.75 -11.89 6.01
CA ASN A 176 -26.56 -12.97 6.97
C ASN A 176 -26.29 -12.45 8.38
N ALA A 177 -25.57 -11.34 8.53
CA ALA A 177 -25.33 -10.73 9.82
C ALA A 177 -26.62 -10.22 10.50
N VAL A 178 -27.58 -9.69 9.72
CA VAL A 178 -28.88 -9.24 10.25
C VAL A 178 -29.74 -10.39 10.78
N LYS A 179 -29.56 -11.61 10.26
CA LYS A 179 -30.30 -12.80 10.71
C LYS A 179 -29.72 -13.44 11.98
N ASN A 180 -28.55 -13.00 12.43
CA ASN A 180 -27.89 -13.60 13.58
C ASN A 180 -28.55 -13.14 14.89
N ASP A 181 -28.94 -14.09 15.74
CA ASP A 181 -29.58 -13.86 17.04
C ASP A 181 -28.83 -12.83 17.90
N TYR A 182 -27.50 -12.89 17.94
CA TYR A 182 -26.68 -11.95 18.69
C TYR A 182 -26.89 -10.49 18.24
N HIS A 183 -27.01 -10.25 16.94
CA HIS A 183 -27.22 -8.91 16.41
C HIS A 183 -28.66 -8.44 16.56
N ILE A 184 -29.63 -9.36 16.54
CA ILE A 184 -31.04 -9.09 16.80
C ILE A 184 -31.24 -8.67 18.26
N GLU A 185 -30.68 -9.43 19.21
CA GLU A 185 -30.75 -9.13 20.65
C GLU A 185 -30.12 -7.77 20.99
N ASN A 186 -29.01 -7.44 20.34
CA ASN A 186 -28.31 -6.16 20.50
C ASN A 186 -28.86 -5.03 19.61
N LYS A 187 -30.06 -5.17 19.03
CA LYS A 187 -30.71 -4.13 18.19
C LYS A 187 -29.81 -3.59 17.07
N PHE A 188 -29.00 -4.45 16.48
CA PHE A 188 -28.06 -4.13 15.40
C PHE A 188 -27.03 -3.03 15.75
N GLN A 189 -26.71 -2.84 17.03
CA GLN A 189 -25.78 -1.79 17.50
C GLN A 189 -24.38 -1.90 16.87
N TYR A 190 -23.93 -3.11 16.57
CA TYR A 190 -22.59 -3.37 16.03
C TYR A 190 -22.53 -3.45 14.50
N LEU A 191 -23.68 -3.54 13.82
CA LEU A 191 -23.77 -3.62 12.36
C LEU A 191 -23.56 -2.25 11.73
N THR A 192 -22.31 -1.81 11.70
CA THR A 192 -21.87 -0.53 11.13
C THR A 192 -21.11 -0.75 9.83
N PRO A 193 -20.95 0.29 8.97
CA PRO A 193 -20.09 0.19 7.79
C PRO A 193 -18.64 -0.22 8.13
N GLU A 194 -18.13 0.18 9.30
CA GLU A 194 -16.81 -0.22 9.79
C GLU A 194 -16.73 -1.73 10.08
N PHE A 195 -17.79 -2.32 10.63
CA PHE A 195 -17.88 -3.76 10.89
C PHE A 195 -17.75 -4.55 9.59
N PHE A 196 -18.54 -4.21 8.56
CA PHE A 196 -18.50 -4.88 7.26
C PHE A 196 -17.25 -4.59 6.41
N SER A 197 -16.41 -3.63 6.82
CA SER A 197 -15.14 -3.33 6.14
C SER A 197 -14.00 -4.29 6.52
N ARG A 198 -14.21 -5.17 7.51
CA ARG A 198 -13.23 -6.14 8.01
C ARG A 198 -13.33 -7.45 7.24
N ALA A 199 -12.20 -8.01 6.78
CA ALA A 199 -12.16 -9.31 6.09
C ALA A 199 -12.80 -10.41 6.95
N GLU A 200 -12.40 -10.51 8.22
CA GLU A 200 -12.95 -11.49 9.16
C GLU A 200 -14.48 -11.48 9.24
N THR A 201 -15.09 -10.30 9.09
CA THR A 201 -16.54 -10.16 9.08
C THR A 201 -17.13 -10.64 7.77
N ILE A 202 -16.53 -10.28 6.64
CA ILE A 202 -16.97 -10.77 5.34
C ILE A 202 -16.83 -12.30 5.31
N ASP A 203 -15.69 -12.87 5.67
CA ASP A 203 -15.45 -14.32 5.70
C ASP A 203 -16.46 -15.06 6.58
N LYS A 204 -16.72 -14.51 7.77
CA LYS A 204 -17.64 -15.13 8.73
C LYS A 204 -19.07 -15.19 8.21
N TYR A 205 -19.51 -14.19 7.44
CA TYR A 205 -20.91 -14.05 7.05
C TYR A 205 -21.18 -14.27 5.55
N SER A 206 -20.18 -14.28 4.67
CA SER A 206 -20.34 -14.49 3.22
C SER A 206 -20.59 -15.96 2.87
N GLY A 207 -19.89 -16.89 3.53
CA GLY A 207 -19.96 -18.34 3.28
C GLY A 207 -21.14 -19.07 3.93
N ILE A 208 -21.95 -18.38 4.74
CA ILE A 208 -23.10 -19.01 5.40
C ILE A 208 -24.29 -19.02 4.42
N SER A 209 -24.36 -20.02 3.55
CA SER A 209 -25.64 -20.49 3.05
C SER A 209 -26.40 -21.06 4.24
N VAL A 210 -27.50 -20.43 4.64
CA VAL A 210 -28.33 -20.89 5.76
C VAL A 210 -28.92 -22.27 5.40
N HIS A 211 -28.18 -23.33 5.63
CA HIS A 211 -28.77 -24.63 5.95
C HIS A 211 -29.22 -24.51 7.40
N GLY A 212 -30.54 -24.52 7.60
CA GLY A 212 -31.16 -24.47 8.91
C GLY A 212 -30.50 -25.48 9.83
N LYS A 213 -29.80 -24.99 10.84
CA LYS A 213 -29.41 -25.81 11.98
C LYS A 213 -30.52 -25.67 12.99
N GLU A 214 -31.38 -26.67 13.01
CA GLU A 214 -32.27 -26.97 14.13
C GLU A 214 -31.49 -26.86 15.43
N LYS A 215 -32.10 -26.18 16.41
CA LYS A 215 -31.53 -26.03 17.75
C LYS A 215 -31.37 -27.43 18.36
N PRO A 216 -30.21 -27.79 18.95
CA PRO A 216 -30.16 -28.98 19.78
C PRO A 216 -31.02 -28.75 21.02
N ASP A 217 -32.04 -29.61 21.16
CA ASP A 217 -32.96 -29.67 22.28
C ASP A 217 -32.18 -29.77 23.60
N LYS A 218 -32.40 -28.79 24.49
CA LYS A 218 -31.86 -28.80 25.86
C LYS A 218 -32.73 -29.69 26.73
N SER A 219 -32.69 -30.99 26.49
CA SER A 219 -33.26 -31.97 27.41
C SER A 219 -32.35 -33.20 27.49
N GLN A 220 -31.27 -33.08 28.25
CA GLN A 220 -30.64 -34.18 28.97
C GLN A 220 -29.69 -33.64 30.03
N LYS A 221 -30.23 -33.41 31.23
CA LYS A 221 -29.45 -33.45 32.46
C LYS A 221 -29.00 -34.91 32.64
N GLN A 222 -27.71 -35.19 32.51
CA GLN A 222 -27.11 -36.36 33.16
C GLN A 222 -26.24 -35.89 34.31
N VAL A 223 -26.66 -36.29 35.51
CA VAL A 223 -25.93 -36.17 36.76
C VAL A 223 -24.85 -37.25 36.74
N ALA A 224 -23.59 -36.86 36.61
CA ALA A 224 -22.47 -37.77 36.83
C ALA A 224 -21.95 -37.59 38.26
N LEU A 225 -22.26 -38.57 39.11
CA LEU A 225 -21.63 -38.76 40.42
C LEU A 225 -20.14 -39.09 40.21
N GLY A 226 -19.25 -38.29 40.78
CA GLY A 226 -17.81 -38.58 40.83
C GLY A 226 -17.48 -39.57 41.96
N PRO A 227 -16.61 -40.57 41.73
CA PRO A 227 -16.25 -41.57 42.74
C PRO A 227 -15.04 -41.09 43.56
N TRP A 228 -15.28 -40.29 44.59
CA TRP A 228 -14.35 -40.08 45.71
C TRP A 228 -15.09 -40.36 47.02
N ALA A 229 -15.62 -41.58 47.13
CA ALA A 229 -16.10 -42.12 48.39
C ALA A 229 -15.51 -43.53 48.56
N VAL A 230 -14.78 -43.66 49.67
CA VAL A 230 -14.12 -44.84 50.27
C VAL A 230 -12.71 -45.13 49.77
#